data_AF-A0AA96QLL1-F1
#
_entry.id   AF-A0AA96QLL1-F1
#
_cell.length_a   1.000
_cell.length_b   1.000
_cell.length_c   1.000
_cell.angle_alpha   90.00
_cell.angle_beta   90.00
_cell.angle_gamma   90.00
#
_symmetry.space_group_name_H-M   'P 1'
#
loop_
_entity.id
_entity.type
_entity.pdbx_description
1 polymer ?
#
loop_
_entity_poly.entity_id
_entity_poly.type
_entity_poly.pdbx_seq_one_letter_code
_entity_poly.pdbx_strand_id
1 'polypeptide(L)' 'MEAKPITVDVVAASRQIPQDAFGDPWHRSTRVSAMALWLPLVTRDRLMREPGLVDRAW' A
#
# COMPACT_ATOMS: atom_id res chain seq x y z
N MET A 1 6.14 -4.88 -18.26
CA MET A 1 5.31 -4.59 -17.08
C MET A 1 4.89 -3.13 -17.18
N GLU A 2 3.60 -2.85 -17.33
CA GLU A 2 3.10 -1.47 -17.36
C GLU A 2 2.88 -0.96 -15.94
N ALA A 3 3.29 0.27 -15.67
CA ALA A 3 3.03 0.92 -14.39
C ALA A 3 1.57 1.39 -14.34
N LYS A 4 0.82 0.99 -13.30
CA LYS A 4 -0.49 1.58 -13.04
C LYS A 4 -0.33 2.97 -12.43
N PRO A 5 -1.07 3.99 -12.91
CA PRO A 5 -0.97 5.33 -12.37
C PRO A 5 -1.55 5.39 -10.95
N ILE A 6 -1.05 6.32 -10.14
CA ILE A 6 -1.70 6.71 -8.88
C ILE A 6 -2.95 7.50 -9.26
N THR A 7 -4.13 6.93 -8.98
CA THR A 7 -5.43 7.55 -9.31
C THR A 7 -5.96 8.40 -8.16
N VAL A 8 -6.98 9.20 -8.42
CA VAL A 8 -7.73 9.94 -7.39
C VAL A 8 -8.27 8.99 -6.33
N ASP A 9 -8.68 7.78 -6.70
CA ASP A 9 -9.17 6.76 -5.76
C ASP A 9 -8.07 6.28 -4.81
N VAL A 10 -6.84 6.10 -5.30
CA VAL A 10 -5.67 5.79 -4.45
C VAL A 10 -5.41 6.93 -3.47
N VAL A 11 -5.48 8.18 -3.92
CA VAL A 11 -5.31 9.36 -3.05
C VAL A 11 -6.44 9.43 -2.02
N ALA A 12 -7.69 9.18 -2.40
CA ALA A 12 -8.83 9.18 -1.51
C ALA A 12 -8.73 8.06 -0.45
N ALA A 13 -8.38 6.85 -0.85
CA ALA A 13 -8.10 5.74 0.06
C ALA A 13 -6.96 6.07 1.03
N SER A 14 -5.93 6.79 0.57
CA SER A 14 -4.81 7.17 1.45
C SER A 14 -5.27 8.04 2.61
N ARG A 15 -6.18 8.99 2.36
CA ARG A 15 -6.71 9.91 3.38
C ARG A 15 -7.50 9.21 4.48
N GLN A 16 -7.95 7.98 4.27
CA GLN A 16 -8.64 7.17 5.28
C GLN A 16 -7.66 6.50 6.25
N ILE A 17 -6.36 6.47 5.95
CA ILE A 17 -5.33 5.91 6.82
C ILE A 17 -4.56 7.04 7.52
N PRO A 18 -4.41 6.98 8.87
CA PRO A 18 -3.60 7.94 9.61
C PRO A 18 -2.18 8.08 9.04
N GLN A 19 -1.65 9.29 9.05
CA GLN A 19 -0.35 9.59 8.45
C GLN A 19 0.81 8.86 9.15
N ASP A 20 0.67 8.57 10.44
CA ASP A 20 1.63 7.94 11.32
C ASP A 20 1.44 6.42 11.48
N ALA A 21 0.41 5.84 10.85
CA ALA A 21 0.03 4.43 11.02
C ALA A 21 1.15 3.41 10.73
N PHE A 22 2.17 3.78 9.95
CA PHE A 22 3.24 2.87 9.52
C PHE A 22 4.67 3.40 9.77
N GLY A 23 4.81 4.49 10.55
CA GLY A 23 6.09 5.12 10.87
C GLY A 23 6.77 5.86 9.70
N ASP A 24 6.79 5.25 8.52
CA ASP A 24 7.30 5.83 7.27
C ASP A 24 6.16 6.31 6.34
N PRO A 25 6.19 7.57 5.87
CA PRO A 25 5.14 8.11 4.99
C PRO A 25 5.00 7.37 3.64
N TRP A 26 6.06 6.76 3.13
CA TRP A 26 6.06 6.00 1.88
C TRP A 26 5.49 4.60 2.05
N HIS A 27 5.65 3.99 3.24
CA HIS A 27 4.96 2.74 3.57
C HIS A 27 3.44 2.89 3.48
N ARG A 28 2.91 4.02 3.95
CA ARG A 28 1.48 4.34 3.80
C ARG A 28 1.06 4.38 2.34
N SER A 29 1.75 5.18 1.52
CA SER A 29 1.41 5.35 0.09
C SER A 29 1.49 4.02 -0.68
N THR A 30 2.52 3.22 -0.41
CA THR A 30 2.73 1.92 -1.07
C THR A 30 1.62 0.93 -0.69
N ARG A 31 1.29 0.84 0.60
CA ARG A 31 0.28 -0.10 1.10
C ARG A 31 -1.12 0.27 0.63
N VAL A 32 -1.49 1.56 0.71
CA VAL A 32 -2.77 2.06 0.19
C VAL A 32 -2.91 1.76 -1.29
N SER A 33 -1.86 1.98 -2.08
CA SER A 33 -1.89 1.73 -3.52
C SER A 33 -2.13 0.25 -3.80
N ALA A 34 -1.44 -0.66 -3.09
CA ALA A 34 -1.63 -2.09 -3.22
C ALA A 34 -3.07 -2.52 -2.84
N MET A 35 -3.62 -1.97 -1.76
CA MET A 35 -5.01 -2.22 -1.33
C MET A 35 -6.03 -1.70 -2.35
N ALA A 36 -5.92 -0.43 -2.74
CA ALA A 36 -6.86 0.22 -3.65
C ALA A 36 -6.86 -0.42 -5.05
N LEU A 37 -5.70 -0.91 -5.50
CA LEU A 37 -5.55 -1.56 -6.80
C LEU A 37 -5.72 -3.08 -6.75
N TRP A 38 -5.99 -3.66 -5.57
CA TRP A 38 -6.05 -5.11 -5.34
C TRP A 38 -4.82 -5.85 -5.90
N LEU A 39 -3.65 -5.27 -5.68
CA LEU A 39 -2.37 -5.82 -6.16
C LEU A 39 -1.61 -6.46 -5.02
N PRO A 40 -0.88 -7.56 -5.29
CA PRO A 40 -0.01 -8.13 -4.28
C PRO A 40 1.13 -7.18 -3.93
N LEU A 41 1.42 -7.06 -2.64
CA LEU A 41 2.56 -6.27 -2.16
C LEU A 41 3.80 -7.15 -2.02
N VAL A 42 4.71 -7.07 -2.98
CA VAL A 42 6.02 -7.73 -2.93
C VAL A 42 7.01 -6.80 -2.23
N THR A 43 7.49 -7.17 -1.04
CA THR A 43 8.41 -6.32 -0.26
C THR A 43 9.42 -7.11 0.57
N ARG A 44 10.64 -6.54 0.68
CA ARG A 44 11.68 -7.02 1.59
C ARG A 44 11.57 -6.37 2.98
N ASP A 45 10.80 -5.29 3.10
CA ASP A 45 10.63 -4.58 4.36
C ASP A 45 9.81 -5.43 5.35
N ARG A 46 10.34 -5.62 6.55
CA ARG A 46 9.72 -6.44 7.58
C ARG A 46 8.44 -5.82 8.15
N LEU A 47 8.37 -4.49 8.26
CA LEU A 47 7.21 -3.76 8.78
C LEU A 47 6.02 -3.85 7.80
N MET A 48 6.30 -3.94 6.51
CA MET A 48 5.27 -4.08 5.48
C MET A 48 4.75 -5.53 5.32
N ARG A 49 5.32 -6.51 6.02
CA ARG A 49 4.93 -7.93 5.95
C ARG A 49 3.84 -8.35 6.94
N GLU A 50 3.29 -7.45 7.75
CA GLU A 50 2.28 -7.83 8.73
C GLU A 50 1.02 -8.45 8.09
N PRO A 51 0.48 -9.58 8.61
CA PRO A 51 -0.70 -10.26 8.06
C PRO A 51 -1.97 -9.40 8.11
N GLY A 52 -2.85 -9.54 7.11
CA GLY A 52 -4.25 -9.09 7.19
C GLY A 52 -4.68 -7.89 6.32
N LEU A 53 -3.82 -7.35 5.45
CA LEU A 53 -4.14 -6.09 4.74
C LEU A 53 -3.99 -6.14 3.20
N VAL A 54 -3.16 -7.02 2.64
CA VAL A 54 -3.06 -7.25 1.18
C VAL A 54 -2.61 -8.69 0.94
N ASP A 55 -3.16 -9.35 -0.09
CA ASP A 55 -2.70 -10.68 -0.48
C ASP A 55 -1.23 -10.64 -0.91
N ARG A 56 -0.46 -11.63 -0.47
CA ARG A 56 0.97 -11.71 -0.74
C ARG A 56 1.17 -12.52 -2.01
N ALA A 57 1.80 -11.94 -3.04
CA ALA A 57 2.46 -12.74 -4.07
C ALA A 57 3.94 -12.85 -3.70
N TRP A 58 4.50 -14.04 -3.84
CA TRP A 58 5.93 -14.34 -3.66
C TRP A 58 6.64 -14.26 -5.01
#